data_AF-A0A172RY64-F1
#
_entry.id   AF-A0A172RY64-F1
#
_cell.length_a   1.000
_cell.length_b   1.000
_cell.length_c   1.000
_cell.angle_alpha   90.00
_cell.angle_beta   90.00
_cell.angle_gamma   90.00
#
_symmetry.space_group_name_H-M   'P 1'
#
loop_
_entity.id
_entity.type
_entity.pdbx_description
1 polymer ?
#
loop_
_entity_poly.entity_id
_entity_poly.type
_entity_poly.pdbx_seq_one_letter_code
_entity_poly.pdbx_strand_id
1 'polypeptide(L)'
;MALTLLNPGSVLESHDFGNGWTAYKQGKMVTIVGSSTVASSAPNPVIGTLPSGWAPPALVIAPIYINKAYSTDWAPYMRVTTAGAVQIFSQGYSAAAYGSISYAIA
;
A
#
# COMPACT_ATOMS: atom_id res chain seq x y z
N MET A 1 17.55 4.83 8.37
CA MET A 1 16.74 5.32 9.50
C MET A 1 15.64 4.29 9.71
N ALA A 2 15.70 3.48 10.76
CA ALA A 2 14.75 2.39 10.97
C ALA A 2 13.47 2.93 11.63
N LEU A 3 12.34 2.86 10.92
CA LEU A 3 11.02 3.17 11.46
C LEU A 3 10.56 1.99 12.33
N THR A 4 10.99 1.97 13.59
CA THR A 4 10.56 0.94 14.55
C THR A 4 9.28 1.39 15.25
N LEU A 5 8.13 1.06 14.68
CA LEU A 5 6.85 1.00 15.39
C LEU A 5 6.32 -0.43 15.40
N LEU A 6 7.17 -1.40 15.78
CA LEU A 6 6.76 -2.80 15.80
C LEU A 6 7.44 -3.56 16.96
N ASN A 7 6.72 -4.51 17.54
CA ASN A 7 7.06 -5.26 18.76
C ASN A 7 8.42 -5.98 18.67
N PRO A 8 9.43 -5.63 19.49
CA PRO A 8 10.83 -6.09 19.36
C PRO A 8 11.06 -7.61 19.31
N GLY A 9 10.10 -8.42 19.77
CA GLY A 9 10.22 -9.89 19.79
C GLY A 9 9.65 -10.63 18.59
N SER A 10 9.14 -9.93 17.57
CA SER A 10 8.52 -10.58 16.39
C SER A 10 9.40 -10.42 15.15
N VAL A 11 9.57 -11.53 14.40
CA VAL A 11 10.33 -11.53 13.15
C VAL A 11 9.66 -10.57 12.16
N LEU A 12 10.44 -9.63 11.63
CA LEU A 12 10.05 -8.76 10.54
C LEU A 12 10.24 -9.52 9.22
N GLU A 13 9.15 -9.93 8.59
CA GLU A 13 9.15 -10.47 7.23
C GLU A 13 8.92 -9.32 6.24
N SER A 14 9.55 -9.37 5.06
CA SER A 14 9.33 -8.37 4.00
C SER A 14 9.04 -9.01 2.64
N HIS A 15 8.30 -8.27 1.81
CA HIS A 15 7.99 -8.63 0.43
C HIS A 15 8.08 -7.38 -0.45
N ASP A 16 9.07 -7.36 -1.35
CA ASP A 16 9.24 -6.30 -2.34
C ASP A 16 8.40 -6.61 -3.59
N PHE A 17 7.60 -5.63 -4.03
CA PHE A 17 6.78 -5.75 -5.23
C PHE A 17 7.57 -5.43 -6.53
N GLY A 18 8.83 -5.00 -6.42
CA GLY A 18 9.71 -4.71 -7.57
C GLY A 18 9.37 -3.40 -8.29
N ASN A 19 8.54 -2.55 -7.69
CA ASN A 19 8.05 -1.30 -8.28
C ASN A 19 8.11 -0.12 -7.30
N GLY A 20 8.98 -0.19 -6.29
CA GLY A 20 9.16 0.85 -5.28
C GLY A 20 8.21 0.77 -4.08
N TRP A 21 7.41 -0.30 -4.00
CA TRP A 21 6.56 -0.63 -2.85
C TRP A 21 7.07 -1.87 -2.15
N THR A 22 6.98 -1.87 -0.82
CA THR A 22 7.38 -3.01 0.00
C THR A 22 6.33 -3.25 1.08
N ALA A 23 5.95 -4.50 1.27
CA ALA A 23 5.15 -4.96 2.39
C ALA A 23 6.05 -5.49 3.50
N TYR A 24 5.69 -5.18 4.74
CA TYR A 24 6.33 -5.64 5.95
C TYR A 24 5.29 -6.32 6.82
N LYS A 25 5.58 -7.53 7.29
CA LYS A 25 4.75 -8.23 8.26
C LYS A 25 5.53 -8.40 9.56
N GLN A 26 4.86 -8.08 10.66
CA GLN A 26 5.39 -8.33 11.99
C GLN A 26 4.27 -8.78 12.92
N GLY A 27 4.35 -10.03 13.37
CA GLY A 27 3.26 -10.70 14.07
C GLY A 27 1.98 -10.71 13.22
N LYS A 28 0.90 -10.17 13.77
CA LYS A 28 -0.41 -10.05 13.09
C LYS A 28 -0.63 -8.71 12.39
N MET A 29 0.40 -7.89 12.22
CA MET A 29 0.30 -6.61 11.53
C MET A 29 1.05 -6.65 10.21
N VAL A 30 0.43 -6.14 9.16
CA VAL A 30 1.06 -5.91 7.86
C VAL A 30 1.01 -4.41 7.57
N THR A 31 2.14 -3.87 7.11
CA THR A 31 2.25 -2.49 6.63
C THR A 31 2.87 -2.51 5.24
N ILE A 32 2.22 -1.85 4.29
CA ILE A 32 2.76 -1.61 2.96
C ILE A 32 3.17 -0.15 2.92
N VAL A 33 4.37 0.14 2.42
CA VAL A 33 4.89 1.50 2.29
C VAL A 33 5.75 1.58 1.03
N GLY A 34 5.78 2.77 0.43
CA GLY A 34 6.64 3.00 -0.71
C GLY A 34 6.20 4.16 -1.56
N SER A 35 6.75 4.17 -2.77
CA SER A 35 6.44 5.17 -3.77
C SER A 35 6.67 4.64 -5.17
N SER A 36 5.80 5.01 -6.10
CA SER A 36 5.97 4.73 -7.52
C SER A 36 5.31 5.82 -8.37
N THR A 37 5.71 5.94 -9.63
CA THR A 37 4.99 6.78 -10.59
C THR A 37 3.70 6.08 -10.99
N VAL A 38 2.56 6.76 -10.82
CA VAL A 38 1.28 6.31 -11.35
C VAL A 38 1.02 7.00 -12.68
N ALA A 39 0.54 6.25 -13.67
CA ALA A 39 0.18 6.77 -14.99
C ALA A 39 -1.34 6.92 -15.11
N SER A 40 -1.83 7.99 -15.73
CA SER A 40 -3.26 8.25 -15.91
C SER A 40 -3.98 7.23 -16.81
N SER A 41 -3.24 6.49 -17.64
CA SER A 41 -3.77 5.46 -18.55
C SER A 41 -4.25 4.18 -17.86
N ALA A 42 -3.91 4.00 -16.58
CA ALA A 42 -4.43 2.92 -15.74
C ALA A 42 -5.04 3.57 -14.48
N PRO A 43 -6.37 3.67 -14.35
CA PRO A 43 -6.97 4.31 -13.18
C PRO A 43 -6.66 3.56 -11.87
N ASN A 44 -6.39 2.24 -11.96
CA ASN A 44 -6.25 1.31 -10.84
C ASN A 44 -5.06 0.33 -11.01
N PRO A 45 -3.79 0.76 -11.16
CA PRO A 45 -2.69 -0.18 -11.28
C PRO A 45 -2.64 -1.09 -10.04
N VAL A 46 -2.66 -2.40 -10.29
CA VAL A 46 -2.30 -3.39 -9.27
C VAL A 46 -0.80 -3.25 -9.05
N ILE A 47 -0.41 -2.83 -7.85
CA ILE A 47 0.99 -2.73 -7.43
C ILE A 47 1.57 -4.13 -7.29
N GLY A 48 0.76 -5.09 -6.83
CA GLY A 48 1.16 -6.47 -6.65
C GLY A 48 0.14 -7.26 -5.84
N THR A 49 0.52 -8.49 -5.51
CA THR A 49 -0.26 -9.40 -4.67
C THR A 49 0.59 -9.79 -3.47
N LEU A 50 0.01 -9.71 -2.28
CA LEU A 50 0.68 -10.07 -1.04
C LEU A 50 0.96 -11.58 -0.95
N PRO A 51 1.98 -12.00 -0.18
CA PRO A 51 2.18 -13.40 0.16
C PRO A 51 0.95 -14.03 0.84
N SER A 52 0.83 -15.35 0.74
CA SER A 52 -0.23 -16.09 1.43
C SER A 52 -0.19 -15.84 2.95
N GLY A 53 -1.37 -15.65 3.56
CA GLY A 53 -1.51 -15.35 4.98
C GLY A 53 -1.25 -13.89 5.37
N TRP A 54 -0.94 -13.01 4.41
CA TRP A 54 -0.75 -11.57 4.67
C TRP A 54 -1.97 -10.74 4.29
N ALA A 55 -3.00 -11.35 3.68
CA ALA A 55 -4.20 -10.63 3.27
C ALA A 55 -5.05 -10.23 4.48
N PRO A 56 -5.65 -9.02 4.47
CA PRO A 56 -6.55 -8.58 5.54
C PRO A 56 -7.87 -9.38 5.52
N PRO A 57 -8.56 -9.50 6.68
CA PRO A 57 -9.86 -10.15 6.76
C PRO A 57 -11.00 -9.32 6.11
N ALA A 58 -10.76 -8.02 5.87
CA ALA A 58 -11.70 -7.10 5.24
C ALA A 58 -10.96 -6.16 4.27
N LEU A 59 -11.70 -5.47 3.40
CA LEU A 59 -11.13 -4.44 2.53
C LEU A 59 -10.52 -3.31 3.38
N VAL A 60 -9.26 -2.96 3.10
CA VAL A 60 -8.57 -1.84 3.79
C VAL A 60 -8.29 -0.75 2.77
N ILE A 61 -8.54 0.50 3.15
CA ILE A 61 -8.31 1.69 2.32
C ILE A 61 -7.54 2.72 3.16
N ALA A 62 -6.54 3.36 2.57
CA ALA A 62 -5.79 4.45 3.19
C ALA A 62 -5.54 5.55 2.16
N PRO A 63 -5.59 6.84 2.57
CA PRO A 63 -5.22 7.94 1.68
C PRO A 63 -3.75 7.84 1.29
N ILE A 64 -3.43 8.33 0.09
CA ILE A 64 -2.04 8.46 -0.37
C ILE A 64 -1.78 9.88 -0.83
N TYR A 65 -0.51 10.23 -0.90
CA TYR A 65 -0.05 11.48 -1.49
C TYR A 65 0.42 11.23 -2.93
N ILE A 66 0.15 12.16 -3.82
CA ILE A 66 0.60 12.21 -5.20
C ILE A 66 1.10 13.64 -5.39
N ASN A 67 2.31 13.81 -5.91
CA ASN A 67 2.94 15.13 -6.02
C ASN A 67 2.34 15.96 -7.17
N LYS A 68 1.06 16.33 -7.05
CA LYS A 68 0.29 17.15 -7.98
C LYS A 68 -0.91 17.75 -7.22
N ALA A 69 -1.23 19.02 -7.49
CA ALA A 69 -2.41 19.66 -6.92
C ALA A 69 -3.69 18.96 -7.41
N TYR A 70 -4.58 18.63 -6.48
CA TYR A 70 -5.86 18.00 -6.76
C TYR A 70 -6.97 19.05 -6.83
N SER A 71 -7.97 18.79 -7.66
CA SER A 71 -9.20 19.57 -7.73
C SER A 71 -10.43 18.66 -7.81
N THR A 72 -10.31 17.43 -7.33
CA THR A 72 -11.38 16.42 -7.32
C THR A 72 -11.98 16.28 -5.94
N ASP A 73 -13.25 15.89 -5.89
CA ASP A 73 -13.98 15.64 -4.63
C ASP A 73 -13.42 14.44 -3.84
N TRP A 74 -12.64 13.57 -4.50
CA TRP A 74 -12.06 12.37 -3.94
C TRP A 74 -10.54 12.45 -3.91
N ALA A 75 -9.95 12.24 -2.74
CA ALA A 75 -8.51 12.10 -2.59
C ALA A 75 -8.02 10.76 -3.19
N PRO A 76 -6.81 10.70 -3.75
CA PRO A 76 -6.22 9.43 -4.15
C PRO A 76 -6.01 8.53 -2.94
N TYR A 77 -6.16 7.23 -3.15
CA TYR A 77 -6.04 6.24 -2.07
C TYR A 77 -5.39 4.95 -2.55
N MET A 78 -4.86 4.21 -1.59
CA MET A 78 -4.45 2.83 -1.75
C MET A 78 -5.52 1.93 -1.15
N ARG A 79 -5.74 0.75 -1.75
CA ARG A 79 -6.56 -0.30 -1.14
C ARG A 79 -5.87 -1.66 -1.17
N VAL A 80 -6.18 -2.48 -0.17
CA VAL A 80 -5.80 -3.88 -0.09
C VAL A 80 -7.06 -4.73 0.01
N THR A 81 -7.25 -5.61 -0.97
CA THR A 81 -8.41 -6.52 -1.02
C THR A 81 -8.21 -7.74 -0.11
N THR A 82 -9.29 -8.45 0.21
CA THR A 82 -9.24 -9.71 0.96
C THR A 82 -8.51 -10.83 0.22
N ALA A 83 -8.33 -10.70 -1.11
CA ALA A 83 -7.50 -11.60 -1.90
C ALA A 83 -6.00 -11.23 -1.87
N GLY A 84 -5.62 -10.18 -1.13
CA GLY A 84 -4.24 -9.72 -1.02
C GLY A 84 -3.76 -8.82 -2.18
N ALA A 85 -4.63 -8.48 -3.13
CA ALA A 85 -4.28 -7.53 -4.19
C ALA A 85 -4.15 -6.10 -3.64
N VAL A 86 -3.05 -5.44 -3.97
CA VAL A 86 -2.71 -4.07 -3.57
C VAL A 86 -2.86 -3.14 -4.77
N GLN A 87 -3.64 -2.07 -4.63
CA GLN A 87 -4.03 -1.20 -5.75
C GLN A 87 -3.93 0.27 -5.36
N ILE A 88 -3.52 1.12 -6.31
CA ILE A 88 -3.59 2.58 -6.18
C ILE A 88 -4.73 3.10 -7.04
N PHE A 89 -5.53 4.00 -6.48
CA PHE A 89 -6.54 4.77 -7.19
C PHE A 89 -6.06 6.21 -7.28
N SER A 90 -5.53 6.58 -8.45
CA SER A 90 -4.92 7.90 -8.64
C SER A 90 -5.92 9.01 -8.95
N GLN A 91 -7.20 8.69 -9.13
CA GLN A 91 -8.24 9.66 -9.51
C GLN A 91 -7.91 10.42 -10.83
N GLY A 92 -7.20 9.75 -11.74
CA GLY A 92 -6.79 10.32 -13.03
C GLY A 92 -5.48 11.13 -12.97
N TYR A 93 -4.82 11.20 -11.82
CA TYR A 93 -3.53 11.86 -11.69
C TYR A 93 -2.36 10.97 -12.15
N SER A 94 -1.41 11.60 -12.84
CA SER A 94 -0.17 10.97 -13.30
C SER A 94 1.03 11.68 -12.70
N ALA A 95 1.57 11.16 -11.60
CA ALA A 95 2.78 11.67 -10.94
C ALA A 95 3.33 10.62 -9.96
N ALA A 96 4.40 10.96 -9.24
CA ALA A 96 4.91 10.16 -8.14
C ALA A 96 3.86 10.08 -7.01
N ALA A 97 3.48 8.86 -6.65
CA ALA A 97 2.63 8.53 -5.53
C ALA A 97 3.47 8.02 -4.35
N TYR A 98 3.06 8.37 -3.15
CA TYR A 98 3.70 8.06 -1.88
C TYR A 98 2.61 7.67 -0.89
N GLY A 99 2.81 6.60 -0.14
CA GLY A 99 1.77 6.19 0.78
C GLY A 99 2.19 5.08 1.73
N SER A 100 1.30 4.82 2.67
CA SER A 100 1.36 3.65 3.52
C SER A 100 -0.06 3.15 3.83
N ILE A 101 -0.18 1.85 4.06
CA ILE A 101 -1.41 1.22 4.54
C ILE A 101 -1.04 0.13 5.53
N SER A 102 -1.66 0.17 6.71
CA SER A 102 -1.42 -0.78 7.79
C SER A 102 -2.72 -1.43 8.23
N TYR A 103 -2.67 -2.73 8.50
CA TYR A 103 -3.83 -3.50 8.93
C TYR A 103 -3.43 -4.74 9.72
N ALA A 104 -4.38 -5.26 10.48
CA ALA A 104 -4.25 -6.54 11.15
C ALA A 104 -4.68 -7.69 10.24
N ILE A 105 -4.02 -8.85 10.38
CA ILE A 105 -4.41 -10.13 9.79
C ILE A 105 -5.00 -11.05 10.86
N ALA A 106 -5.76 -12.07 10.44
CA ALA A 106 -6.43 -13.03 11.32
C ALA A 106 -5.44 -13.87 12.15
#